data_AF-A0A9D4LY64-F1
#
_entry.id   AF-A0A9D4LY64-F1
#
_cell.length_a   1.000
_cell.length_b   1.000
_cell.length_c   1.000
_cell.angle_alpha   90.00
_cell.angle_beta   90.00
_cell.angle_gamma   90.00
#
_symmetry.space_group_name_H-M   'P 1'
#
loop_
_entity.id
_entity.type
_entity.pdbx_description
1 polymer ?
#
loop_
_entity_poly.entity_id
_entity_poly.type
_entity_poly.pdbx_seq_one_letter_code
_entity_poly.pdbx_strand_id
1 'polypeptide(L)'
;MFFLQETASRLSLLVEMHAPFIFMPQTSRSYNVLLVDLGHLQVTNSFEKLSSRSSSGIPAVLDKMSVTLTSVKLSRSVVFGA
;
A
#
# COMPACT_ATOMS: atom_id res chain seq x y z
N MET A 1 3.82 -3.58 20.50
CA MET A 1 5.21 -4.06 20.61
C MET A 1 5.96 -3.57 19.38
N PHE A 2 6.76 -2.52 19.49
CA PHE A 2 7.59 -2.03 18.37
C PHE A 2 8.90 -2.82 18.39
N PHE A 3 9.16 -3.63 17.36
CA PHE A 3 10.42 -4.36 17.28
C PHE A 3 11.54 -3.38 16.91
N LEU A 4 12.44 -3.13 17.86
CA LEU A 4 13.65 -2.33 17.68
C LEU A 4 14.76 -3.25 17.19
N GLN A 5 14.95 -3.37 15.88
CA GLN A 5 16.01 -4.21 15.32
C GLN A 5 16.96 -3.37 14.46
N GLU A 6 18.19 -3.22 14.94
CA GLU A 6 19.25 -2.42 14.31
C GLU A 6 19.72 -2.99 12.97
N THR A 7 19.70 -4.32 12.85
CA THR A 7 20.30 -5.08 11.74
C THR A 7 19.28 -5.61 10.73
N ALA A 8 17.99 -5.28 10.89
CA ALA A 8 16.99 -5.66 9.90
C ALA A 8 17.27 -4.91 8.59
N SER A 9 17.33 -5.67 7.49
CA SER A 9 17.37 -5.07 6.16
C SER A 9 16.13 -4.22 5.93
N ARG A 10 16.30 -3.05 5.32
CA ARG A 10 15.22 -2.13 4.99
C ARG A 10 15.09 -2.01 3.50
N LEU A 11 13.85 -2.08 3.01
CA LEU A 11 13.53 -1.95 1.60
C LEU A 11 12.93 -0.57 1.35
N SER A 12 13.67 0.30 0.65
CA SER A 12 13.08 1.53 0.13
C SER A 12 12.25 1.20 -1.11
N LEU A 13 11.02 1.69 -1.14
CA LEU A 13 10.05 1.44 -2.20
C LEU A 13 9.73 2.77 -2.89
N LEU A 14 9.76 2.75 -4.21
CA LEU A 14 9.12 3.74 -5.09
C LEU A 14 8.44 2.93 -6.19
N VAL A 15 7.12 2.86 -6.12
CA VAL A 15 6.29 2.15 -7.10
C VAL A 15 5.40 3.17 -7.77
N GLU A 16 5.46 3.25 -9.08
CA GLU A 16 4.58 4.08 -9.89
C GLU A 16 3.86 3.19 -10.89
N MET A 17 2.53 3.21 -10.84
CA MET A 17 1.69 2.43 -11.75
C MET A 17 0.62 3.32 -12.36
N HIS A 18 0.49 3.21 -13.68
CA HIS A 18 -0.53 3.92 -14.43
C HIS A 18 -1.70 2.97 -14.69
N ALA A 19 -2.88 3.35 -14.18
CA ALA A 19 -4.17 2.67 -14.28
C ALA A 19 -4.18 1.19 -13.85
N PRO A 20 -3.83 0.86 -12.59
CA PRO A 20 -4.12 -0.46 -12.05
C PRO A 20 -5.64 -0.62 -11.86
N PHE A 21 -6.21 -1.62 -12.54
CA PHE A 21 -7.63 -1.98 -12.40
C PHE A 21 -7.81 -3.09 -11.37
N ILE A 22 -8.66 -2.85 -10.37
CA ILE A 22 -9.08 -3.86 -9.40
C ILE A 22 -10.50 -4.29 -9.74
N PHE A 23 -10.69 -5.60 -9.89
CA PHE A 23 -12.00 -6.23 -9.99
C PHE A 23 -12.33 -6.88 -8.64
N MET A 24 -13.31 -6.32 -7.94
CA MET A 24 -13.74 -6.83 -6.64
C MET A 24 -15.16 -7.42 -6.78
N PRO A 25 -15.34 -8.74 -6.57
CA PRO A 25 -16.68 -9.33 -6.48
C PRO A 25 -17.47 -8.67 -5.35
N GLN A 26 -18.69 -8.22 -5.61
CA GLN A 26 -19.55 -7.69 -4.55
C GLN A 26 -19.94 -8.78 -3.55
N THR A 27 -20.14 -9.99 -4.04
CA THR A 27 -20.33 -11.20 -3.25
C THR A 27 -19.72 -12.39 -3.98
N SER A 28 -19.45 -13.49 -3.28
CA SER A 28 -18.89 -14.71 -3.88
C SER A 28 -19.85 -15.48 -4.80
N ARG A 29 -21.13 -15.09 -4.84
CA ARG A 29 -22.20 -15.80 -5.58
C ARG A 29 -22.80 -14.96 -6.72
N SER A 30 -22.32 -13.75 -6.91
CA SER A 30 -22.83 -12.82 -7.92
C SER A 30 -21.74 -12.51 -8.94
N TYR A 31 -22.18 -12.26 -10.17
CA TYR A 31 -21.33 -11.71 -11.23
C TYR A 31 -21.11 -10.21 -11.13
N ASN A 32 -21.76 -9.56 -10.17
CA ASN A 32 -21.58 -8.14 -9.94
C ASN A 32 -20.19 -7.88 -9.37
N VAL A 33 -19.48 -6.94 -9.99
CA VAL A 33 -18.15 -6.51 -9.57
C VAL A 33 -18.13 -4.99 -9.38
N LEU A 34 -17.29 -4.56 -8.45
CA LEU A 34 -16.78 -3.19 -8.42
C LEU A 34 -15.52 -3.17 -9.27
N LEU A 35 -15.51 -2.28 -10.27
CA LEU A 35 -14.32 -1.95 -11.01
C LEU A 35 -13.73 -0.68 -10.40
N VAL A 36 -12.50 -0.78 -9.89
CA VAL A 36 -11.75 0.34 -9.37
C VAL A 36 -10.60 0.62 -10.32
N ASP A 37 -10.65 1.76 -11.00
CA ASP A 37 -9.50 2.33 -11.68
C ASP A 37 -8.77 3.20 -10.66
N LEU A 38 -7.58 2.80 -10.25
CA LEU A 38 -6.78 3.55 -9.29
C LEU A 38 -6.11 4.79 -9.91
N GLY A 39 -6.26 5.02 -11.21
CA GLY A 39 -5.63 6.12 -11.93
C GLY A 39 -4.11 6.04 -11.79
N HIS A 40 -3.47 7.10 -11.29
CA HIS A 40 -2.04 7.04 -10.98
C HIS A 40 -1.85 6.62 -9.51
N LEU A 41 -1.26 5.44 -9.32
CA LEU A 41 -0.86 4.92 -8.02
C LEU A 41 0.64 5.12 -7.83
N GLN A 42 0.99 5.85 -6.79
CA GLN A 42 2.36 5.99 -6.33
C GLN A 42 2.48 5.47 -4.89
N VAL A 43 3.43 4.58 -4.63
CA VAL A 43 3.78 4.09 -3.30
C VAL A 43 5.22 4.47 -3.01
N THR A 44 5.47 5.17 -1.91
CA THR A 44 6.82 5.51 -1.47
C THR A 44 7.05 5.11 -0.02
N ASN A 45 8.27 4.70 0.33
CA ASN A 45 8.69 4.50 1.73
C ASN A 45 9.80 5.49 2.12
N SER A 46 9.70 6.01 3.34
CA SER A 46 10.75 6.80 3.98
C SER A 46 11.00 6.30 5.40
N PHE A 47 12.24 6.42 5.87
CA PHE A 47 12.64 5.95 7.20
C PHE A 47 13.06 7.13 8.07
N GLU A 48 12.47 7.23 9.26
CA GLU A 48 12.80 8.26 10.23
C GLU A 48 13.44 7.63 11.47
N LYS A 49 14.63 8.11 11.84
CA LYS A 49 15.25 7.76 13.12
C LYS A 49 14.63 8.61 14.21
N LEU A 50 14.00 7.97 15.18
CA LEU A 50 13.44 8.65 16.35
C LEU A 50 14.53 8.90 17.39
N SER A 51 14.30 9.89 18.24
CA SER A 51 15.19 10.23 19.35
C SER A 51 15.20 9.17 20.46
N SER A 52 14.16 8.32 20.53
CA SER A 52 14.10 7.21 21.48
C SER A 52 15.12 6.13 21.15
N ARG A 53 15.80 5.63 22.18
CA ARG A 53 16.84 4.60 22.07
C ARG A 53 16.57 3.45 23.03
N SER A 54 16.97 2.25 22.65
CA SER A 54 17.06 1.12 23.58
C SER A 54 18.13 1.36 24.65
N SER A 55 18.17 0.51 25.68
CA SER A 55 19.25 0.46 26.67
C SER A 55 20.64 0.21 26.05
N SER A 56 20.69 -0.42 24.88
CA SER A 56 21.90 -0.65 24.07
C SER A 56 22.22 0.48 23.09
N GLY A 57 21.48 1.60 23.11
CA GLY A 57 21.75 2.78 22.29
C GLY A 57 21.18 2.74 20.86
N ILE A 58 20.45 1.69 20.50
CA ILE A 58 19.86 1.50 19.17
C ILE A 58 18.69 2.48 19.00
N PRO A 59 18.71 3.36 17.98
CA PRO A 59 17.60 4.28 17.74
C PRO A 59 16.40 3.52 17.18
N ALA A 60 15.20 3.88 17.64
CA ALA A 60 13.99 3.43 16.98
C ALA A 60 13.92 4.01 15.57
N VAL A 61 13.48 3.20 14.61
CA VAL A 61 13.27 3.66 13.24
C VAL A 61 11.83 3.41 12.85
N LEU A 62 11.18 4.48 12.40
CA LEU A 62 9.83 4.46 11.85
C LEU A 62 9.93 4.29 10.34
N ASP A 63 9.25 3.27 9.81
CA ASP A 63 8.98 3.13 8.38
C ASP A 63 7.66 3.85 8.06
N LYS A 64 7.73 4.86 7.19
CA LYS A 64 6.59 5.63 6.72
C LYS A 64 6.33 5.30 5.26
N MET A 65 5.27 4.53 5.03
CA MET A 65 4.73 4.28 3.69
C MET A 65 3.69 5.34 3.35
N SER A 66 3.86 6.00 2.20
CA SER A 66 2.88 6.90 1.61
C SER A 66 2.29 6.27 0.37
N VAL A 67 0.96 6.25 0.28
CA VAL A 67 0.22 5.80 -0.90
C VAL A 67 -0.54 6.99 -1.45
N THR A 68 -0.21 7.40 -2.67
CA THR A 68 -0.88 8.48 -3.38
C THR A 68 -1.68 7.89 -4.54
N LEU A 69 -2.95 8.28 -4.62
CA LEU A 69 -3.87 7.91 -5.68
C LEU A 69 -4.44 9.18 -6.29
N THR A 70 -4.34 9.33 -7.61
CA THR A 70 -5.00 10.43 -8.35
C THR A 70 -5.90 9.89 -9.44
N SER A 71 -6.97 10.63 -9.76
CA SER A 71 -7.93 10.26 -10.81
C SER A 71 -8.63 8.91 -10.60
N VAL A 72 -8.84 8.50 -9.34
CA VAL A 72 -9.54 7.27 -8.99
C VAL A 72 -10.97 7.29 -9.53
N LYS A 73 -11.39 6.18 -10.16
CA LYS A 73 -12.77 5.97 -10.60
C LYS A 73 -13.31 4.67 -10.04
N LEU A 74 -14.55 4.72 -9.58
CA LEU A 74 -15.29 3.58 -9.09
C LEU A 74 -16.54 3.39 -9.95
N SER A 75 -16.72 2.20 -10.50
CA SER A 75 -17.92 1.83 -11.23
C SER A 75 -18.43 0.45 -10.83
N ARG A 76 -19.70 0.21 -11.10
CA ARG A 76 -20.34 -1.10 -10.96
C ARG A 76 -20.43 -1.74 -12.34
N SER A 77 -20.11 -3.02 -12.41
CA SER A 77 -20.25 -3.81 -13.64
C SER A 77 -20.76 -5.21 -13.32
N VAL A 78 -21.16 -5.95 -14.35
CA VAL A 78 -21.50 -7.37 -14.28
C VAL A 78 -20.54 -8.10 -15.20
N VAL A 79 -19.78 -9.06 -14.67
CA VAL A 79 -18.88 -9.89 -15.48
C VAL A 79 -19.68 -11.08 -16.00
N PHE A 80 -20.00 -11.07 -17.29
CA PHE A 80 -20.57 -12.24 -17.93
C PHE A 80 -19.46 -13.30 -18.09
N GLY A 81 -19.71 -14.52 -17.61
CA GLY A 81 -18.77 -15.63 -17.82
C GLY A 81 -18.56 -15.89 -19.31
N ALA A 82 -17.30 -16.07 -19.71
CA ALA A 82 -16.94 -16.59 -21.03
C ALA A 82 -17.31 -18.08 -21.15
#